data_AF-A0A7K4Y9D6-F1
#
_entry.id   AF-A0A7K4Y9D6-F1
#
_cell.length_a   1.000
_cell.length_b   1.000
_cell.length_c   1.000
_cell.angle_alpha   90.00
_cell.angle_beta   90.00
_cell.angle_gamma   90.00
#
_symmetry.space_group_name_H-M   'P 1'
#
loop_
_entity.id
_entity.type
_entity.pdbx_description
1 polymer ?
#
loop_
_entity_poly.entity_id
_entity_poly.type
_entity_poly.pdbx_seq_one_letter_code
_entity_poly.pdbx_strand_id
1 'polypeptide(L)'
;LFQDASSADIRKAYRKLSLILHPDKNKDENAETQFRQLVAIYEVLKDEERRQRYDDILINGLPDWRQPVFYYRRVRKMSNAELALLLFIILTVGHYAVVWSIYLEKQLDELLSRKKREKKKKTGSRSTDEAKLAALEKNESNEKLPLLFDCRVLDKPQWHDLLPCKLGIWFCLTVKALPQLFQDARQLYVEYKETKMKAKEDALAKAELETLQKEKKLKVKKPKSEFPVYPVLELSTYIPSYDHGASIEEIEEQMDDWLGGKNRTQKKKAPEWTEEDLSQLTRSMVKFPGGTPGRWEKIAHELGRSVADVS
;
A
#
# COMPACT_ATOMS: atom_id res chain seq x y z
N LEU A 1 26.36 -19.75 52.12
CA LEU A 1 25.17 -19.60 52.99
C LEU A 1 24.03 -20.32 52.29
N PHE A 2 23.24 -21.11 53.02
CA PHE A 2 22.00 -21.68 52.48
C PHE A 2 21.06 -20.53 52.05
N GLN A 3 20.28 -20.71 50.99
CA GLN A 3 19.37 -19.68 50.45
C GLN A 3 18.38 -19.17 51.51
N ASP A 4 18.06 -19.98 52.53
CA ASP A 4 17.13 -19.65 53.62
C ASP A 4 17.78 -18.99 54.84
N ALA A 5 19.00 -18.45 54.72
CA ALA A 5 19.67 -17.82 55.86
C ALA A 5 18.88 -16.60 56.40
N SER A 6 18.77 -16.48 57.73
CA SER A 6 18.12 -15.33 58.37
C SER A 6 18.98 -14.06 58.22
N SER A 7 18.36 -12.88 58.28
CA SER A 7 19.06 -11.59 58.26
C SER A 7 20.10 -11.44 59.39
N ALA A 8 19.90 -12.13 60.52
CA ALA A 8 20.85 -12.21 61.61
C ALA A 8 22.13 -12.98 61.21
N ASP A 9 21.98 -14.08 60.49
CA ASP A 9 23.08 -14.93 60.02
C ASP A 9 23.89 -14.22 58.94
N ILE A 10 23.21 -13.53 58.02
CA ILE A 10 23.84 -12.71 56.98
C ILE A 10 24.73 -11.61 57.61
N ARG A 11 24.22 -10.90 58.63
CA ARG A 11 24.99 -9.90 59.38
C ARG A 11 26.17 -10.49 60.14
N LYS A 12 26.04 -11.72 60.66
CA LYS A 12 27.11 -12.42 61.37
C LYS A 12 28.20 -12.88 60.38
N ALA A 13 27.81 -13.40 59.23
CA ALA A 13 28.72 -13.83 58.16
C ALA A 13 29.47 -12.64 57.56
N TYR A 14 28.77 -11.53 57.28
CA TYR A 14 29.39 -10.29 56.80
C TYR A 14 30.48 -9.81 57.76
N ARG A 15 30.18 -9.67 59.05
CA ARG A 15 31.17 -9.24 60.06
C ARG A 15 32.41 -10.12 60.11
N LYS A 16 32.25 -11.44 59.99
CA LYS A 16 33.38 -12.38 59.94
C LYS A 16 34.23 -12.18 58.68
N LEU A 17 33.59 -12.09 57.51
CA LEU A 17 34.28 -11.93 56.23
C LEU A 17 34.93 -10.56 56.09
N SER A 18 34.30 -9.48 56.58
CA SER A 18 34.88 -8.13 56.56
C SER A 18 36.18 -8.04 57.34
N LEU A 19 36.33 -8.78 58.45
CA LEU A 19 37.57 -8.80 59.23
C LEU A 19 38.70 -9.54 58.51
N ILE A 20 38.36 -10.54 57.71
CA ILE A 20 39.32 -11.36 56.94
C ILE A 20 39.75 -10.63 55.67
N LEU A 21 38.80 -10.02 54.96
CA LEU A 21 39.00 -9.37 53.66
C LEU A 21 39.31 -7.87 53.75
N HIS A 22 39.51 -7.33 54.95
CA HIS A 22 39.82 -5.90 55.11
C HIS A 22 41.15 -5.56 54.41
N PRO A 23 41.24 -4.50 53.60
CA PRO A 23 42.46 -4.17 52.83
C PRO A 23 43.67 -3.84 53.71
N ASP A 24 43.44 -3.43 54.97
CA ASP A 24 44.52 -3.20 55.95
C ASP A 24 45.10 -4.50 56.54
N LYS A 25 44.30 -5.57 56.58
CA LYS A 25 44.68 -6.85 57.19
C LYS A 25 45.09 -7.91 56.18
N ASN A 26 44.49 -7.88 54.98
CA ASN A 26 44.83 -8.77 53.88
C ASN A 26 45.76 -8.05 52.89
N LYS A 27 46.95 -8.63 52.65
CA LYS A 27 47.98 -8.10 51.74
C LYS A 27 47.82 -8.59 50.29
N ASP A 28 46.77 -9.33 49.99
CA ASP A 28 46.48 -9.76 48.63
C ASP A 28 46.18 -8.55 47.73
N GLU A 29 46.68 -8.55 46.50
CA GLU A 29 46.43 -7.51 45.50
C GLU A 29 44.94 -7.34 45.17
N ASN A 30 44.14 -8.38 45.40
CA ASN A 30 42.69 -8.40 45.19
C ASN A 30 41.87 -8.11 46.46
N ALA A 31 42.49 -7.78 47.59
CA ALA A 31 41.75 -7.56 48.85
C ALA A 31 40.72 -6.43 48.72
N GLU A 32 41.08 -5.34 48.06
CA GLU A 32 40.18 -4.19 47.85
C GLU A 32 38.99 -4.55 46.95
N THR A 33 39.21 -5.33 45.88
CA THR A 33 38.15 -5.76 44.96
C THR A 33 37.19 -6.75 45.64
N GLN A 34 37.73 -7.72 46.39
CA GLN A 34 36.92 -8.67 47.15
C GLN A 34 36.13 -7.98 48.28
N PHE A 35 36.72 -7.00 48.95
CA PHE A 35 36.01 -6.22 49.97
C PHE A 35 34.87 -5.40 49.36
N ARG A 36 35.10 -4.75 48.21
CA ARG A 36 34.04 -4.04 47.46
C ARG A 36 32.90 -4.97 47.07
N GLN A 37 33.21 -6.18 46.57
CA GLN A 37 32.21 -7.19 46.25
C GLN A 37 31.43 -7.65 47.49
N LEU A 38 32.11 -7.88 48.61
CA LEU A 38 31.48 -8.26 49.87
C LEU A 38 30.48 -7.19 50.36
N VAL A 39 30.84 -5.90 50.27
CA VAL A 39 29.96 -4.78 50.62
C VAL A 39 28.74 -4.75 49.69
N ALA A 40 28.95 -4.85 48.37
CA ALA A 40 27.86 -4.86 47.40
C ALA A 40 26.89 -6.03 47.61
N ILE A 41 27.41 -7.24 47.88
CA ILE A 41 26.59 -8.41 48.20
C ILE A 41 25.78 -8.18 49.46
N TYR A 42 26.40 -7.64 50.52
CA TYR A 42 25.70 -7.36 51.77
C TYR A 42 24.60 -6.30 51.60
N GLU A 43 24.83 -5.26 50.80
CA GLU A 43 23.80 -4.24 50.51
C GLU A 43 22.57 -4.80 49.79
N VAL A 44 22.76 -5.80 48.93
CA VAL A 44 21.65 -6.50 48.26
C VAL A 44 20.94 -7.45 49.23
N LEU A 45 21.70 -8.20 50.04
CA LEU A 45 21.15 -9.22 50.93
C LEU A 45 20.58 -8.67 52.25
N LYS A 46 20.92 -7.43 52.63
CA LYS A 46 20.44 -6.79 53.87
C LYS A 46 18.98 -6.38 53.76
N ASP A 47 18.53 -6.00 52.57
CA ASP A 47 17.18 -5.51 52.30
C ASP A 47 16.33 -6.65 51.72
N GLU A 48 15.24 -6.99 52.40
CA GLU A 48 14.39 -8.13 52.06
C GLU A 48 13.80 -7.99 50.65
N GLU A 49 13.41 -6.78 50.24
CA GLU A 49 12.88 -6.56 48.89
C GLU A 49 13.93 -6.72 47.80
N ARG A 50 15.20 -6.37 48.09
CA ARG A 50 16.31 -6.53 47.14
C ARG A 50 16.75 -7.98 47.05
N ARG A 51 16.72 -8.68 48.19
CA ARG A 51 16.97 -10.12 48.26
C ARG A 51 15.92 -10.90 47.47
N GLN A 52 14.63 -10.62 47.67
CA GLN A 52 13.56 -11.25 46.90
C GLN A 52 13.74 -11.03 45.40
N ARG A 53 14.02 -9.80 44.96
CA ARG A 53 14.32 -9.51 43.55
C ARG A 53 15.55 -10.26 43.03
N TYR A 54 16.59 -10.40 43.84
CA TYR A 54 17.78 -11.16 43.49
C TYR A 54 17.47 -12.65 43.33
N ASP A 55 16.73 -13.23 44.27
CA ASP A 55 16.30 -14.63 44.25
C ASP A 55 15.34 -14.89 43.07
N ASP A 56 14.41 -13.98 42.79
CA ASP A 56 13.54 -14.01 41.62
C ASP A 56 14.32 -14.00 40.31
N ILE A 57 15.37 -13.18 40.21
CA ILE A 57 16.25 -13.15 39.04
C ILE A 57 17.05 -14.44 38.92
N LEU A 58 17.45 -15.04 40.04
CA LEU A 58 18.20 -16.30 40.06
C LEU A 58 17.34 -17.47 39.54
N ILE A 59 16.04 -17.47 39.84
CA ILE A 59 15.10 -18.52 39.46
C ILE A 59 14.48 -18.26 38.08
N ASN A 60 13.96 -17.06 37.85
CA ASN A 60 13.19 -16.68 36.65
C ASN A 60 14.04 -16.04 35.55
N GLY A 61 15.31 -15.72 35.82
CA GLY A 61 16.18 -14.96 34.94
C GLY A 61 16.00 -13.45 35.05
N LEU A 62 16.88 -12.68 34.38
CA LEU A 62 16.72 -11.23 34.30
C LEU A 62 15.37 -10.89 33.66
N PRO A 63 14.59 -9.94 34.21
CA PRO A 63 13.31 -9.60 33.62
C PRO A 63 13.52 -9.03 32.21
N ASP A 64 12.97 -9.73 31.22
CA ASP A 64 13.28 -9.56 29.79
C ASP A 64 13.06 -8.12 29.26
N TRP A 65 12.25 -7.29 29.92
CA TRP A 65 11.88 -5.94 29.44
C TRP A 65 13.05 -4.96 29.28
N ARG A 66 14.20 -5.21 29.92
CA ARG A 66 15.42 -4.40 29.72
C ARG A 66 16.18 -4.73 28.43
N GLN A 67 15.90 -5.85 27.79
CA GLN A 67 16.61 -6.28 26.60
C GLN A 67 15.83 -5.89 25.34
N PRO A 68 16.45 -5.23 24.33
CA PRO A 68 15.79 -4.91 23.06
C PRO A 68 15.17 -6.13 22.38
N VAL A 69 15.77 -7.31 22.58
CA VAL A 69 15.34 -8.61 22.02
C VAL A 69 13.93 -9.00 22.47
N PHE A 70 13.48 -8.56 23.65
CA PHE A 70 12.15 -8.87 24.18
C PHE A 70 11.02 -8.37 23.28
N TYR A 71 11.13 -7.13 22.77
CA TYR A 71 10.13 -6.55 21.88
C TYR A 71 10.01 -7.35 20.59
N TYR A 72 11.13 -7.72 19.98
CA TYR A 72 11.15 -8.53 18.76
C TYR A 72 10.56 -9.93 18.97
N ARG A 73 10.86 -10.58 20.10
CA ARG A 73 10.32 -11.91 20.43
C ARG A 73 8.81 -11.86 20.69
N ARG A 74 8.31 -10.80 21.33
CA ARG A 74 6.88 -10.59 21.55
C ARG A 74 6.16 -10.36 20.22
N VAL A 75 6.63 -9.42 19.40
CA VAL A 75 6.00 -9.05 18.13
C VAL A 75 5.94 -10.21 17.14
N ARG A 76 6.95 -11.10 17.11
CA ARG A 76 6.92 -12.32 16.27
C ARG A 76 5.83 -13.32 16.68
N LYS A 77 5.44 -13.33 17.96
CA LYS A 77 4.41 -14.23 18.50
C LYS A 77 3.01 -13.62 18.45
N MET A 78 2.87 -12.35 18.07
CA MET A 78 1.58 -11.67 17.97
C MET A 78 0.82 -12.11 16.73
N SER A 79 -0.50 -12.19 16.84
CA SER A 79 -1.38 -12.50 15.72
C SER A 79 -1.36 -11.37 14.68
N ASN A 80 -1.60 -11.68 13.41
CA ASN A 80 -1.68 -10.69 12.33
C ASN A 80 -2.66 -9.53 12.66
N ALA A 81 -3.72 -9.82 13.43
CA ALA A 81 -4.68 -8.81 13.88
C ALA A 81 -4.08 -7.82 14.91
N GLU A 82 -3.27 -8.30 15.84
CA GLU A 82 -2.60 -7.46 16.83
C GLU A 82 -1.52 -6.59 16.18
N LEU A 83 -0.80 -7.14 15.20
CA LEU A 83 0.15 -6.39 14.39
C LEU A 83 -0.55 -5.30 13.57
N ALA A 84 -1.69 -5.62 12.97
CA ALA A 84 -2.50 -4.65 12.23
C ALA A 84 -3.02 -3.52 13.13
N LEU A 85 -3.43 -3.83 14.36
CA LEU A 85 -3.83 -2.84 15.36
C LEU A 85 -2.66 -1.93 15.73
N LEU A 86 -1.49 -2.50 15.99
CA LEU A 86 -0.28 -1.73 16.34
C LEU A 86 0.13 -0.81 15.19
N LEU A 87 0.10 -1.30 13.97
CA LEU A 87 0.37 -0.53 12.75
C LEU A 87 -0.67 0.60 12.58
N PHE A 88 -1.95 0.32 12.83
CA PHE A 88 -3.01 1.33 12.82
C PHE A 88 -2.77 2.43 13.87
N ILE A 89 -2.39 2.08 15.10
CA ILE A 89 -2.01 3.06 16.13
C ILE A 89 -0.84 3.92 15.65
N ILE A 90 0.22 3.32 15.12
CA ILE A 90 1.39 4.07 14.61
C ILE A 90 0.98 5.03 13.48
N LEU A 91 0.17 4.57 12.52
CA LEU A 91 -0.32 5.41 11.43
C LEU A 91 -1.21 6.55 11.92
N THR A 92 -2.10 6.29 12.89
CA THR A 92 -2.98 7.34 13.43
C THR A 92 -2.20 8.43 14.18
N VAL A 93 -1.23 8.03 15.01
CA VAL A 93 -0.35 8.96 15.73
C VAL A 93 0.54 9.72 14.75
N GLY A 94 1.10 9.04 13.74
CA GLY A 94 1.91 9.66 12.70
C GLY A 94 1.12 10.69 11.89
N HIS A 95 -0.10 10.36 11.48
CA HIS A 95 -0.99 11.29 10.78
C HIS A 95 -1.31 12.52 11.63
N TYR A 96 -1.61 12.33 12.92
CA TYR A 96 -1.85 13.43 13.85
C TYR A 96 -0.62 14.35 13.98
N ALA A 97 0.58 13.77 14.05
CA ALA A 97 1.82 14.54 14.11
C ALA A 97 2.07 15.38 12.85
N VAL A 98 1.76 14.87 11.65
CA VAL A 98 1.87 15.62 10.39
C VAL A 98 0.91 16.80 10.36
N VAL A 99 -0.36 16.60 10.75
CA VAL A 99 -1.36 17.68 10.85
C VAL A 99 -0.90 18.76 11.83
N TRP A 100 -0.34 18.35 12.98
CA TRP A 100 0.26 19.26 13.95
C TRP A 100 1.49 20.00 13.42
N SER A 101 2.33 19.36 12.61
CA SER A 101 3.50 19.99 12.01
C SER A 101 3.10 21.15 11.11
N ILE A 102 2.08 20.96 10.26
CA ILE A 102 1.56 22.01 9.37
C ILE A 102 0.95 23.16 10.20
N TYR A 103 0.27 22.84 11.30
CA TYR A 103 -0.26 23.86 12.21
C TYR A 103 0.87 24.69 12.87
N LEU A 104 1.93 24.02 13.33
CA LEU A 104 3.09 24.69 13.96
C LEU A 104 3.85 25.59 12.98
N GLU A 105 4.00 25.15 11.72
CA GLU A 105 4.65 25.95 10.67
C GLU A 105 3.92 27.27 10.45
N LYS A 106 2.58 27.24 10.34
CA LYS A 106 1.77 28.45 10.18
C LYS A 106 1.82 29.38 11.40
N GLN A 107 1.82 28.83 12.61
CA GLN A 107 2.01 29.62 13.83
C GLN A 107 3.39 30.28 13.87
N LEU A 108 4.43 29.57 13.45
CA LEU A 108 5.79 30.10 13.41
C LEU A 108 5.92 31.22 12.37
N ASP A 109 5.35 31.04 11.18
CA ASP A 109 5.30 32.06 10.14
C ASP A 109 4.54 33.31 10.57
N GLU A 110 3.41 33.14 11.28
CA GLU A 110 2.67 34.28 11.79
C GLU A 110 3.47 35.04 12.85
N LEU A 111 4.14 34.37 13.78
CA LEU A 111 5.01 35.02 14.76
C LEU A 111 6.22 35.70 14.12
N LEU A 112 6.85 35.08 13.12
CA LEU A 112 7.95 35.67 12.35
C LEU A 112 7.48 36.91 11.57
N SER A 113 6.28 36.85 10.97
CA SER A 113 5.70 37.98 10.25
C SER A 113 5.33 39.14 11.18
N ARG A 114 4.80 38.86 12.38
CA ARG A 114 4.54 39.86 13.43
C ARG A 114 5.84 40.54 13.88
N LYS A 115 6.89 39.77 14.16
CA LYS A 115 8.21 40.29 14.52
C LYS A 115 8.82 41.14 13.39
N LYS A 116 8.66 40.74 12.13
CA LYS A 116 9.12 41.51 10.96
C LYS A 116 8.34 42.83 10.81
N ARG A 117 7.02 42.82 11.04
CA ARG A 117 6.17 44.02 11.04
C ARG A 117 6.51 44.98 12.18
N GLU A 118 6.76 44.49 13.38
CA GLU A 118 7.21 45.31 14.51
C GLU A 118 8.58 45.94 14.26
N LYS A 119 9.53 45.18 13.72
CA LYS A 119 10.83 45.72 13.30
C LYS A 119 10.67 46.80 12.23
N LYS A 120 9.81 46.57 11.22
CA LYS A 120 9.51 47.57 10.18
C LYS A 120 8.78 48.81 10.72
N LYS A 121 7.97 48.67 11.77
CA LYS A 121 7.33 49.82 12.44
C LYS A 121 8.32 50.62 13.29
N LYS A 122 9.32 49.95 13.89
CA LYS A 122 10.43 50.59 14.61
C LYS A 122 11.47 51.26 13.68
N THR A 123 11.70 50.73 12.48
CA THR A 123 12.57 51.37 11.48
C THR A 123 11.84 52.38 10.59
N GLY A 124 10.55 52.17 10.34
CA GLY A 124 9.69 53.03 9.52
C GLY A 124 9.17 54.29 10.21
N SER A 125 9.43 54.49 11.51
CA SER A 125 9.22 55.81 12.13
C SER A 125 10.29 56.83 11.75
N ARG A 126 11.21 56.50 10.83
CA ARG A 126 12.31 57.38 10.40
C ARG A 126 12.37 57.66 8.89
N SER A 127 11.41 57.22 8.07
CA SER A 127 11.31 57.69 6.68
C SER A 127 9.94 57.39 6.06
N THR A 128 9.00 58.30 6.30
CA THR A 128 7.92 58.54 5.34
C THR A 128 8.57 59.17 4.12
N ASP A 129 8.71 58.45 3.00
CA ASP A 129 8.57 58.97 1.63
C ASP A 129 8.80 57.91 0.52
N GLU A 130 9.39 56.75 0.81
CA GLU A 130 9.66 55.75 -0.25
C GLU A 130 8.53 54.72 -0.50
N ALA A 131 7.41 54.79 0.23
CA ALA A 131 6.34 53.79 0.14
C ALA A 131 5.43 53.93 -1.11
N LYS A 132 5.62 54.97 -1.94
CA LYS A 132 4.77 55.23 -3.11
C LYS A 132 5.22 54.57 -4.41
N LEU A 133 6.45 54.05 -4.50
CA LEU A 133 6.97 53.44 -5.74
C LEU A 133 6.74 51.92 -5.85
N ALA A 134 6.55 51.21 -4.73
CA ALA A 134 6.32 49.75 -4.74
C ALA A 134 4.84 49.35 -4.96
N ALA A 135 3.92 50.31 -5.01
CA ALA A 135 2.50 50.07 -5.22
C ALA A 135 2.11 49.97 -6.71
N LEU A 136 3.02 50.31 -7.63
CA LEU A 136 2.71 50.39 -9.06
C LEU A 136 3.04 49.10 -9.83
N GLU A 137 3.81 48.17 -9.25
CA GLU A 137 4.21 46.92 -9.93
C GLU A 137 3.30 45.71 -9.66
N LYS A 138 2.31 45.83 -8.76
CA LYS A 138 1.44 44.70 -8.37
C LYS A 138 0.09 44.64 -9.09
N ASN A 139 -0.17 45.55 -10.03
CA ASN A 139 -1.48 45.63 -10.69
C ASN A 139 -1.64 44.74 -11.93
N GLU A 140 -0.65 43.93 -12.30
CA GLU A 140 -0.69 43.16 -13.57
C GLU A 140 -0.84 41.63 -13.43
N SER A 141 -1.14 41.11 -12.23
CA SER A 141 -1.33 39.64 -12.02
C SER A 141 -2.71 39.28 -11.45
N ASN A 142 -3.73 40.05 -11.82
CA ASN A 142 -5.12 39.79 -11.46
C ASN A 142 -5.95 39.41 -12.69
N GLU A 143 -5.63 38.25 -13.29
CA GLU A 143 -6.54 37.57 -14.22
C GLU A 143 -6.80 36.12 -13.74
N LYS A 144 -7.92 35.99 -13.03
CA LYS A 144 -8.85 34.85 -12.96
C LYS A 144 -8.28 33.42 -12.85
N LEU A 145 -8.54 32.81 -11.69
CA LEU A 145 -9.26 31.52 -11.64
C LEU A 145 -10.14 31.45 -10.36
N PRO A 146 -11.45 31.13 -10.46
CA PRO A 146 -12.42 31.41 -9.41
C PRO A 146 -12.74 30.21 -8.51
N LEU A 147 -12.95 30.51 -7.22
CA LEU A 147 -13.97 29.94 -6.33
C LEU A 147 -13.93 28.44 -6.01
N LEU A 148 -13.37 28.07 -4.82
CA LEU A 148 -14.12 27.20 -3.88
C LEU A 148 -13.51 26.97 -2.47
N PHE A 149 -12.47 27.67 -2.03
CA PHE A 149 -11.97 27.46 -0.67
C PHE A 149 -11.62 28.79 0.03
N ASP A 150 -12.67 29.58 0.29
CA ASP A 150 -12.56 30.73 1.18
C ASP A 150 -12.45 30.26 2.64
N CYS A 151 -11.29 30.59 3.20
CA CYS A 151 -10.94 30.43 4.59
C CYS A 151 -11.86 31.27 5.49
N ARG A 152 -12.61 30.63 6.39
CA ARG A 152 -13.06 31.24 7.63
C ARG A 152 -12.79 30.30 8.81
N VAL A 153 -11.95 30.81 9.71
CA VAL A 153 -11.73 30.33 11.09
C VAL A 153 -11.07 28.95 11.18
N LEU A 154 -9.72 28.95 11.22
CA LEU A 154 -8.98 27.77 11.63
C LEU A 154 -9.03 27.69 13.17
N ASP A 155 -10.06 27.02 13.68
CA ASP A 155 -10.13 26.65 15.10
C ASP A 155 -8.95 25.74 15.47
N LYS A 156 -8.50 25.84 16.73
CA LYS A 156 -7.46 24.94 17.30
C LYS A 156 -7.83 23.49 16.97
N PRO A 157 -6.87 22.63 16.59
CA PRO A 157 -7.17 21.24 16.30
C PRO A 157 -7.79 20.61 17.57
N GLN A 158 -9.10 20.36 17.52
CA GLN A 158 -9.83 19.70 18.58
C GLN A 158 -9.79 18.20 18.33
N TRP A 159 -9.82 17.42 19.42
CA TRP A 159 -9.58 15.98 19.44
C TRP A 159 -10.62 15.15 18.66
N HIS A 160 -11.65 15.80 18.10
CA HIS A 160 -12.68 15.17 17.28
C HIS A 160 -12.27 14.98 15.81
N ASP A 161 -11.14 15.56 15.37
CA ASP A 161 -10.57 15.35 14.03
C ASP A 161 -9.64 14.12 13.93
N LEU A 162 -9.73 13.19 14.89
CA LEU A 162 -9.10 11.88 14.73
C LEU A 162 -9.91 11.04 13.73
N LEU A 163 -9.24 10.64 12.65
CA LEU A 163 -9.73 9.73 11.61
C LEU A 163 -10.66 8.61 12.10
N PRO A 164 -10.44 7.89 13.22
CA PRO A 164 -11.39 6.87 13.69
C PRO A 164 -12.80 7.38 13.99
N CYS A 165 -12.97 8.63 14.46
CA CYS A 165 -14.30 9.21 14.70
C CYS A 165 -14.96 9.68 13.41
N LYS A 166 -14.21 10.31 12.49
CA LYS A 166 -14.71 10.70 11.15
C LYS A 166 -15.01 9.49 10.26
N LEU A 167 -14.19 8.45 10.30
CA LEU A 167 -14.42 7.18 9.62
C LEU A 167 -15.62 6.46 10.21
N GLY A 168 -15.81 6.49 11.54
CA GLY A 168 -17.01 5.96 12.19
C GLY A 168 -18.29 6.68 11.76
N ILE A 169 -18.28 8.01 11.73
CA ILE A 169 -19.43 8.82 11.28
C ILE A 169 -19.67 8.62 9.77
N TRP A 170 -18.62 8.65 8.95
CA TRP A 170 -18.71 8.40 7.51
C TRP A 170 -19.24 6.99 7.23
N PHE A 171 -18.75 5.98 7.95
CA PHE A 171 -19.23 4.60 7.83
C PHE A 171 -20.70 4.46 8.26
N CYS A 172 -21.11 5.13 9.34
CA CYS A 172 -22.52 5.16 9.73
C CYS A 172 -23.41 5.86 8.69
N LEU A 173 -22.91 6.91 8.05
CA LEU A 173 -23.61 7.62 6.99
C LEU A 173 -23.68 6.80 5.70
N THR A 174 -22.61 6.10 5.32
CA THR A 174 -22.59 5.23 4.15
C THR A 174 -23.49 4.01 4.35
N VAL A 175 -23.51 3.40 5.53
CA VAL A 175 -24.45 2.30 5.85
C VAL A 175 -25.90 2.76 5.80
N LYS A 176 -26.19 4.01 6.20
CA LYS A 176 -27.53 4.61 6.07
C LYS A 176 -27.90 4.96 4.62
N ALA A 177 -26.94 5.34 3.77
CA ALA A 177 -27.16 5.67 2.36
C ALA A 177 -27.11 4.46 1.41
N LEU A 178 -26.55 3.33 1.88
CA LEU A 178 -26.44 2.07 1.16
C LEU A 178 -27.77 1.53 0.59
N PRO A 179 -28.91 1.56 1.31
CA PRO A 179 -30.17 1.09 0.75
C PRO A 179 -30.67 1.91 -0.44
N GLN A 180 -30.37 3.21 -0.51
CA GLN A 180 -30.75 4.06 -1.65
C GLN A 180 -29.89 3.73 -2.88
N LEU A 181 -28.57 3.62 -2.73
CA LEU A 181 -27.68 3.22 -3.82
C LEU A 181 -28.01 1.84 -4.39
N PHE A 182 -28.43 0.91 -3.52
CA PHE A 182 -28.82 -0.43 -3.94
C PHE A 182 -30.17 -0.46 -4.68
N GLN A 183 -31.09 0.44 -4.33
CA GLN A 183 -32.35 0.61 -5.05
C GLN A 183 -32.11 1.17 -6.45
N ASP A 184 -31.24 2.18 -6.59
CA ASP A 184 -30.90 2.78 -7.89
C ASP A 184 -30.17 1.77 -8.80
N ALA A 185 -29.22 1.02 -8.25
CA ALA A 185 -28.52 -0.04 -8.99
C ALA A 185 -29.48 -1.15 -9.47
N ARG A 186 -30.50 -1.48 -8.67
CA ARG A 186 -31.54 -2.43 -9.06
C ARG A 186 -32.41 -1.89 -10.19
N GLN A 187 -32.78 -0.62 -10.16
CA GLN A 187 -33.57 0.01 -11.23
C GLN A 187 -32.81 0.01 -12.56
N LEU A 188 -31.53 0.40 -12.54
CA LEU A 188 -30.67 0.33 -13.73
C LEU A 188 -30.51 -1.08 -14.27
N TYR A 189 -30.42 -2.08 -13.39
CA TYR A 189 -30.33 -3.48 -13.81
C TYR A 189 -31.62 -3.97 -14.48
N VAL A 190 -32.79 -3.58 -13.95
CA VAL A 190 -34.10 -3.92 -14.54
C VAL A 190 -34.25 -3.23 -15.91
N GLU A 191 -33.92 -1.94 -16.01
CA GLU A 191 -33.97 -1.18 -17.26
C GLU A 191 -33.01 -1.75 -18.33
N TYR A 192 -31.80 -2.14 -17.93
CA TYR A 192 -30.86 -2.85 -18.80
C TYR A 192 -31.44 -4.18 -19.30
N LYS A 193 -32.14 -4.93 -18.43
CA LYS A 193 -32.76 -6.20 -18.80
C LYS A 193 -33.90 -5.99 -19.80
N GLU A 194 -34.75 -4.99 -19.57
CA GLU A 194 -35.88 -4.66 -20.45
C GLU A 194 -35.42 -4.19 -21.82
N THR A 195 -34.42 -3.31 -21.89
CA THR A 195 -33.84 -2.85 -23.16
C THR A 195 -33.24 -3.99 -23.97
N LYS A 196 -32.58 -4.95 -23.31
CA LYS A 196 -32.06 -6.15 -23.96
C LYS A 196 -33.16 -7.07 -24.50
N MET A 197 -34.27 -7.22 -23.79
CA MET A 197 -35.42 -8.01 -24.26
C MET A 197 -36.08 -7.35 -25.47
N LYS A 198 -36.32 -6.04 -25.40
CA LYS A 198 -36.91 -5.26 -26.49
C LYS A 198 -36.04 -5.30 -27.75
N ALA A 199 -34.72 -5.19 -27.61
CA ALA A 199 -33.79 -5.32 -28.73
C ALA A 199 -33.83 -6.71 -29.40
N LYS A 200 -34.06 -7.78 -28.62
CA LYS A 200 -34.24 -9.14 -29.16
C LYS A 200 -35.57 -9.29 -29.91
N GLU A 201 -36.66 -8.76 -29.35
CA GLU A 201 -37.97 -8.77 -29.99
C GLU A 201 -37.96 -7.98 -31.31
N ASP A 202 -37.35 -6.79 -31.31
CA ASP A 202 -37.18 -5.97 -32.52
C ASP A 202 -36.30 -6.65 -33.57
N ALA A 203 -35.28 -7.41 -33.16
CA ALA A 203 -34.45 -8.20 -34.07
C ALA A 203 -35.21 -9.38 -34.68
N LEU A 204 -36.04 -10.07 -33.88
CA LEU A 204 -36.91 -11.15 -34.36
C LEU A 204 -37.96 -10.63 -35.33
N ALA A 205 -38.63 -9.51 -35.01
CA ALA A 205 -39.62 -8.88 -35.89
C ALA A 205 -39.01 -8.45 -37.24
N LYS A 206 -37.77 -7.93 -37.24
CA LYS A 206 -37.03 -7.61 -38.47
C LYS A 206 -36.70 -8.87 -39.27
N ALA A 207 -36.28 -9.94 -38.61
CA ALA A 207 -36.01 -11.22 -39.28
C ALA A 207 -37.29 -11.81 -39.93
N GLU A 208 -38.44 -11.75 -39.25
CA GLU A 208 -39.73 -12.19 -39.81
C GLU A 208 -40.18 -11.32 -41.00
N LEU A 209 -39.97 -10.01 -40.94
CA LEU A 209 -40.27 -9.13 -42.08
C LEU A 209 -39.34 -9.42 -43.27
N GLU A 210 -38.06 -9.72 -43.03
CA GLU A 210 -37.12 -10.12 -44.07
C GLU A 210 -37.46 -11.48 -44.69
N THR A 211 -37.91 -12.47 -43.92
CA THR A 211 -38.34 -13.77 -44.44
C THR A 211 -39.60 -13.63 -45.29
N LEU A 212 -40.59 -12.86 -44.84
CA LEU A 212 -41.80 -12.55 -45.61
C LEU A 212 -41.49 -11.76 -46.89
N GLN A 213 -40.52 -10.85 -46.87
CA GLN A 213 -40.05 -10.16 -48.08
C GLN A 213 -39.31 -11.11 -49.04
N LYS A 214 -38.52 -12.05 -48.54
CA LYS A 214 -37.84 -13.08 -49.34
C LYS A 214 -38.84 -14.05 -49.98
N GLU A 215 -39.88 -14.47 -49.26
CA GLU A 215 -40.98 -15.28 -49.81
C GLU A 215 -41.73 -14.54 -50.91
N LYS A 216 -42.04 -13.24 -50.71
CA LYS A 216 -42.68 -12.42 -51.75
C LYS A 216 -41.80 -12.25 -53.01
N LYS A 217 -40.48 -12.35 -52.89
CA LYS A 217 -39.53 -12.28 -54.03
C LYS A 217 -39.34 -13.63 -54.76
N LEU A 218 -39.81 -14.74 -54.21
CA LEU A 218 -39.69 -16.09 -54.79
C LEU A 218 -40.83 -16.43 -55.77
N LYS A 219 -41.08 -15.59 -56.78
CA LYS A 219 -41.88 -15.96 -57.97
C LYS A 219 -41.38 -15.25 -59.23
N VAL A 220 -40.15 -15.53 -59.66
CA VAL A 220 -39.73 -15.30 -61.06
C VAL A 220 -38.94 -16.53 -61.52
N LYS A 221 -39.55 -17.36 -62.38
CA LYS A 221 -38.86 -18.42 -63.11
C LYS A 221 -37.91 -17.76 -64.12
N LYS A 222 -36.60 -17.94 -63.93
CA LYS A 222 -35.61 -17.69 -64.98
C LYS A 222 -35.43 -18.95 -65.84
N PRO A 223 -35.24 -18.84 -67.16
CA PRO A 223 -35.07 -19.99 -68.04
C PRO A 223 -33.73 -20.69 -67.79
N LYS A 224 -33.73 -22.01 -67.94
CA LYS A 224 -32.55 -22.89 -67.82
C LYS A 224 -31.47 -22.43 -68.82
N SER A 225 -30.30 -22.06 -68.31
CA SER A 225 -29.05 -22.05 -69.07
C SER A 225 -28.36 -23.39 -68.87
N GLU A 226 -28.21 -24.16 -69.93
CA GLU A 226 -27.38 -25.37 -69.96
C GLU A 226 -25.92 -25.00 -69.66
N PHE A 227 -25.36 -25.62 -68.64
CA PHE A 227 -23.93 -25.55 -68.35
C PHE A 227 -23.20 -26.67 -69.12
N PRO A 228 -22.03 -26.39 -69.72
CA PRO A 228 -21.21 -27.43 -70.32
C PRO A 228 -20.66 -28.36 -69.24
N VAL A 229 -20.72 -29.65 -69.54
CA VAL A 229 -20.20 -30.77 -68.75
C VAL A 229 -18.68 -30.71 -68.73
N TYR A 230 -18.08 -30.77 -67.55
CA TYR A 230 -16.67 -31.09 -67.37
C TYR A 230 -16.53 -32.51 -66.78
N PRO A 231 -15.58 -33.33 -67.28
CA PRO A 231 -15.39 -34.68 -66.78
C PRO A 231 -14.69 -34.67 -65.42
N VAL A 232 -15.12 -35.61 -64.57
CA VAL A 232 -14.57 -35.91 -63.26
C VAL A 232 -13.13 -36.39 -63.42
N LEU A 233 -12.19 -35.73 -62.73
CA LEU A 233 -10.87 -36.28 -62.45
C LEU A 233 -10.78 -36.52 -60.94
N GLU A 234 -10.59 -37.78 -60.57
CA GLU A 234 -10.40 -38.29 -59.22
C GLU A 234 -9.18 -37.65 -58.55
N LEU A 235 -9.33 -37.12 -57.33
CA LEU A 235 -8.40 -37.43 -56.23
C LEU A 235 -8.96 -36.96 -54.86
N SER A 236 -9.32 -37.96 -54.04
CA SER A 236 -9.25 -38.01 -52.57
C SER A 236 -9.00 -36.71 -51.80
N THR A 237 -9.97 -36.27 -50.99
CA THR A 237 -9.69 -35.91 -49.59
C THR A 237 -10.96 -35.87 -48.72
N TYR A 238 -11.01 -36.83 -47.79
CA TYR A 238 -11.68 -36.87 -46.48
C TYR A 238 -12.63 -35.72 -46.10
N ILE A 239 -13.92 -36.05 -45.96
CA ILE A 239 -14.95 -35.20 -45.33
C ILE A 239 -15.34 -35.88 -44.00
N PRO A 240 -15.17 -35.26 -42.81
CA PRO A 240 -15.73 -35.81 -41.59
C PRO A 240 -17.25 -35.61 -41.59
N SER A 241 -18.00 -36.69 -41.48
CA SER A 241 -19.43 -36.66 -41.21
C SER A 241 -19.68 -36.13 -39.80
N TYR A 242 -20.23 -34.93 -39.68
CA TYR A 242 -20.78 -34.46 -38.40
C TYR A 242 -22.17 -35.07 -38.21
N ASP A 243 -22.23 -36.03 -37.30
CA ASP A 243 -23.46 -36.65 -36.83
C ASP A 243 -24.35 -35.59 -36.16
N HIS A 244 -25.60 -35.46 -36.59
CA HIS A 244 -26.55 -34.45 -36.06
C HIS A 244 -27.24 -34.93 -34.77
N GLY A 245 -26.60 -35.84 -34.03
CA GLY A 245 -27.13 -36.48 -32.81
C GLY A 245 -26.50 -36.02 -31.50
N ALA A 246 -25.54 -35.10 -31.51
CA ALA A 246 -24.91 -34.62 -30.28
C ALA A 246 -25.87 -33.75 -29.48
N SER A 247 -26.10 -34.13 -28.22
CA SER A 247 -26.92 -33.34 -27.30
C SER A 247 -26.25 -32.00 -26.99
N ILE A 248 -27.05 -30.98 -26.63
CA ILE A 248 -26.56 -29.61 -26.39
C ILE A 248 -25.41 -29.56 -25.37
N GLU A 249 -25.42 -30.46 -24.37
CA GLU A 249 -24.35 -30.58 -23.36
C GLU A 249 -23.00 -31.02 -23.94
N GLU A 250 -23.01 -31.85 -24.98
CA GLU A 250 -21.80 -32.36 -25.64
C GLU A 250 -21.15 -31.32 -26.56
N ILE A 251 -21.98 -30.43 -27.13
CA ILE A 251 -21.54 -29.27 -27.90
C ILE A 251 -20.94 -28.21 -26.95
N GLU A 252 -21.49 -28.04 -25.74
CA GLU A 252 -20.95 -27.13 -24.73
C GLU A 252 -19.58 -27.60 -24.20
N GLU A 253 -19.41 -28.90 -23.91
CA GLU A 253 -18.10 -29.45 -23.53
C GLU A 253 -17.05 -29.32 -24.64
N GLN A 254 -17.41 -29.58 -25.90
CA GLN A 254 -16.49 -29.38 -27.04
C GLN A 254 -16.11 -27.90 -27.24
N MET A 255 -17.02 -26.98 -26.94
CA MET A 255 -16.77 -25.54 -27.06
C MET A 255 -15.85 -25.04 -25.95
N ASP A 256 -16.00 -25.54 -24.73
CA ASP A 256 -15.12 -25.22 -23.61
C ASP A 256 -13.70 -25.75 -23.81
N ASP A 257 -13.53 -26.94 -24.40
CA ASP A 257 -12.21 -27.49 -24.72
C ASP A 257 -11.51 -26.67 -25.82
N TRP A 258 -12.27 -26.14 -26.79
CA TRP A 258 -11.77 -25.24 -27.83
C TRP A 258 -11.37 -23.86 -27.28
N LEU A 259 -12.14 -23.32 -26.33
CA LEU A 259 -11.83 -22.07 -25.63
C LEU A 259 -10.63 -22.22 -24.69
N GLY A 260 -10.50 -23.38 -24.04
CA GLY A 260 -9.37 -23.75 -23.19
C GLY A 260 -8.05 -23.88 -23.98
N GLY A 261 -8.10 -24.46 -25.18
CA GLY A 261 -6.95 -24.64 -26.07
C GLY A 261 -6.33 -23.33 -26.57
N LYS A 262 -7.15 -22.29 -26.75
CA LYS A 262 -6.71 -20.97 -27.25
C LYS A 262 -5.93 -20.18 -26.19
N ASN A 263 -6.24 -20.39 -24.91
CA ASN A 263 -5.54 -19.76 -23.79
C ASN A 263 -4.18 -20.41 -23.47
N ARG A 264 -3.93 -21.64 -23.95
CA ARG A 264 -2.65 -22.34 -23.82
C ARG A 264 -1.64 -22.00 -24.93
N THR A 265 -2.11 -21.61 -26.11
CA THR A 265 -1.27 -21.40 -27.30
C THR A 265 -0.81 -19.95 -27.53
N GLN A 266 -1.23 -19.01 -26.68
CA GLN A 266 -0.83 -17.59 -26.72
C GLN A 266 0.03 -17.14 -25.51
N LYS A 267 0.60 -18.07 -24.75
CA LYS A 267 1.65 -17.77 -23.76
C LYS A 267 2.97 -18.43 -24.15
N LYS A 268 3.53 -18.03 -25.31
CA LYS A 268 4.99 -18.01 -25.42
C LYS A 268 5.46 -16.93 -24.46
N LYS A 269 5.87 -17.33 -23.25
CA LYS A 269 6.49 -16.42 -22.28
C LYS A 269 7.61 -15.66 -23.00
N ALA A 270 7.52 -14.34 -23.05
CA ALA A 270 8.63 -13.50 -23.49
C ALA A 270 9.87 -13.85 -22.64
N PRO A 271 11.08 -13.83 -23.20
CA PRO A 271 12.30 -14.13 -22.46
C PRO A 271 12.39 -13.21 -21.23
N GLU A 272 12.46 -13.80 -20.04
CA GLU A 272 12.51 -13.09 -18.77
C GLU A 272 13.70 -12.12 -18.76
N TRP A 273 13.50 -10.90 -18.24
CA TRP A 273 14.54 -9.89 -18.17
C TRP A 273 15.48 -10.20 -17.00
N THR A 274 16.76 -10.41 -17.28
CA THR A 274 17.78 -10.57 -16.23
C THR A 274 18.21 -9.21 -15.68
N GLU A 275 18.80 -9.19 -14.48
CA GLU A 275 19.31 -7.96 -13.87
C GLU A 275 20.43 -7.32 -14.72
N GLU A 276 21.26 -8.14 -15.38
CA GLU A 276 22.25 -7.67 -16.36
C GLU A 276 21.60 -6.97 -17.56
N ASP A 277 20.51 -7.50 -18.12
CA ASP A 277 19.82 -6.91 -19.28
C ASP A 277 19.21 -5.53 -18.91
N LEU A 278 18.67 -5.40 -17.69
CA LEU A 278 18.15 -4.12 -17.18
C LEU A 278 19.26 -3.08 -16.98
N SER A 279 20.43 -3.51 -16.51
CA SER A 279 21.59 -2.64 -16.35
C SER A 279 22.11 -2.11 -17.70
N GLN A 280 22.13 -2.98 -18.72
CA GLN A 280 22.53 -2.61 -20.08
C GLN A 280 21.49 -1.72 -20.77
N LEU A 281 20.20 -1.95 -20.51
CA LEU A 281 19.11 -1.10 -20.99
C LEU A 281 19.24 0.31 -20.42
N THR A 282 19.52 0.42 -19.12
CA THR A 282 19.71 1.72 -18.46
C THR A 282 20.90 2.48 -19.04
N ARG A 283 22.03 1.79 -19.27
CA ARG A 283 23.22 2.38 -19.87
C ARG A 283 22.99 2.85 -21.31
N SER A 284 22.27 2.06 -22.11
CA SER A 284 21.96 2.37 -23.51
C SER A 284 20.89 3.47 -23.64
N MET A 285 19.93 3.56 -22.70
CA MET A 285 18.99 4.68 -22.62
C MET A 285 19.68 6.03 -22.35
N VAL A 286 20.75 6.04 -21.54
CA VAL A 286 21.58 7.23 -21.30
C VAL A 286 22.44 7.56 -22.52
N LYS A 287 22.97 6.53 -23.20
CA LYS A 287 23.79 6.67 -24.40
C LYS A 287 23.03 7.25 -25.60
N PHE A 288 21.74 6.94 -25.73
CA PHE A 288 20.87 7.44 -26.79
C PHE A 288 19.72 8.28 -26.21
N PRO A 289 19.90 9.60 -26.06
CA PRO A 289 18.86 10.47 -25.54
C PRO A 289 17.64 10.56 -26.48
N GLY A 290 16.51 11.00 -25.93
CA GLY A 290 15.27 11.21 -26.67
C GLY A 290 15.49 12.15 -27.86
N GLY A 291 15.06 11.74 -29.06
CA GLY A 291 15.30 12.45 -30.32
C GLY A 291 16.33 11.79 -31.24
N THR A 292 17.04 10.74 -30.80
CA THR A 292 17.91 9.95 -31.68
C THR A 292 17.07 9.17 -32.70
N PRO A 293 17.31 9.29 -34.02
CA PRO A 293 16.60 8.50 -35.02
C PRO A 293 16.94 7.01 -34.85
N GLY A 294 15.91 6.15 -34.90
CA GLY A 294 16.07 4.71 -34.66
C GLY A 294 16.56 4.37 -33.25
N ARG A 295 16.23 5.17 -32.23
CA ARG A 295 16.68 4.98 -30.84
C ARG A 295 16.48 3.54 -30.35
N TRP A 296 15.28 3.00 -30.52
CA TRP A 296 14.95 1.65 -30.06
C TRP A 296 15.65 0.56 -30.85
N GLU A 297 15.93 0.77 -32.15
CA GLU A 297 16.71 -0.16 -32.97
C GLU A 297 18.16 -0.26 -32.48
N LYS A 298 18.76 0.88 -32.11
CA LYS A 298 20.12 0.93 -31.57
C LYS A 298 20.23 0.30 -30.19
N ILE A 299 19.25 0.56 -29.32
CA ILE A 299 19.18 -0.03 -27.98
C ILE A 299 18.95 -1.55 -28.08
N ALA A 300 18.04 -1.99 -28.95
CA ALA A 300 17.76 -3.42 -29.18
C ALA A 300 18.99 -4.16 -29.75
N HIS A 301 19.73 -3.53 -30.68
CA HIS A 301 20.99 -4.07 -31.19
C HIS A 301 22.08 -4.17 -30.11
N GLU A 302 22.15 -3.22 -29.17
CA GLU A 302 23.11 -3.27 -28.06
C GLU A 302 22.75 -4.34 -27.00
N LEU A 303 21.45 -4.66 -26.86
CA LEU A 303 20.93 -5.71 -25.98
C LEU A 303 20.84 -7.09 -26.65
N GLY A 304 21.04 -7.19 -27.96
CA GLY A 304 20.84 -8.43 -28.72
C GLY A 304 19.39 -8.95 -28.73
N ARG A 305 18.40 -8.09 -28.44
CA ARG A 305 16.96 -8.42 -28.39
C ARG A 305 16.20 -7.78 -29.56
N SER A 306 14.95 -8.19 -29.78
CA SER A 306 14.13 -7.59 -30.82
C SER A 306 13.61 -6.21 -30.39
N VAL A 307 13.33 -5.32 -31.35
CA VAL A 307 12.80 -3.97 -31.06
C VAL A 307 11.46 -4.05 -30.32
N ALA A 308 10.62 -5.03 -30.66
CA ALA A 308 9.32 -5.24 -30.02
C ALA A 308 9.42 -5.68 -28.55
N ASP A 309 10.54 -6.28 -28.15
CA ASP A 309 10.76 -6.65 -26.75
C ASP A 309 11.22 -5.47 -25.90
N VAL A 310 11.91 -4.50 -26.51
CA VAL A 310 12.59 -3.38 -25.83
C VAL A 310 11.77 -2.09 -25.81
N SER A 311 10.86 -1.90 -26.79
CA SER A 311 10.03 -0.70 -26.97
C SER A 311 8.88 -0.59 -25.99
#